data_AF-A0A7S0L9R2-F1
#
_entry.id   AF-A0A7S0L9R2-F1
#
_cell.length_a   1.000
_cell.length_b   1.000
_cell.length_c   1.000
_cell.angle_alpha   90.00
_cell.angle_beta   90.00
_cell.angle_gamma   90.00
#
_symmetry.space_group_name_H-M   'P 1'
#
loop_
_entity.id
_entity.type
_entity.pdbx_description
1 polymer ?
#
loop_
_entity_poly.entity_id
_entity_poly.type
_entity_poly.pdbx_seq_one_letter_code
_entity_poly.pdbx_strand_id
1 'polypeptide(L)'
;RYLLKQVRPSEFWAFHEHARPYFAFVRNTPSMLPSVLVKVLCAFHVEYRSADKMKTQSQHVLVQENLFFGHNVSRMCDLKGAHRNRGGEDDNETVLDENLFRANDGYPLLLSEAAKQQ
;
A
#
# COMPACT_ATOMS: atom_id res chain seq x y z
N ARG A 1 -2.65 -4.52 13.20
CA ARG A 1 -2.65 -5.60 12.19
C ARG A 1 -3.18 -5.13 10.85
N TYR A 2 -4.26 -4.35 10.85
CA TYR A 2 -4.92 -3.88 9.63
C TYR A 2 -4.80 -2.37 9.48
N LEU A 3 -4.98 -1.89 8.26
CA LEU A 3 -5.04 -0.47 7.92
C LEU A 3 -6.40 -0.19 7.27
N LEU A 4 -7.06 0.87 7.71
CA LEU A 4 -8.25 1.41 7.08
C LEU A 4 -7.83 2.58 6.19
N LYS A 5 -8.12 2.48 4.90
CA LYS A 5 -7.83 3.52 3.92
C LYS A 5 -9.13 4.06 3.35
N GLN A 6 -9.44 5.32 3.62
CA GLN A 6 -10.45 6.04 2.85
C GLN A 6 -9.92 6.25 1.43
N VAL A 7 -10.72 5.89 0.44
CA VAL A 7 -10.37 5.98 -0.97
C VAL A 7 -11.37 6.83 -1.73
N ARG A 8 -10.96 7.33 -2.90
CA ARG A 8 -11.86 8.05 -3.80
C ARG A 8 -12.88 7.07 -4.41
N PRO A 9 -14.08 7.54 -4.80
CA PRO A 9 -15.06 6.69 -5.49
C PRO A 9 -14.48 5.97 -6.72
N SER A 10 -13.66 6.66 -7.52
CA SER A 10 -13.01 6.06 -8.69
C SER A 10 -12.08 4.90 -8.34
N GLU A 11 -11.30 5.01 -7.26
CA GLU A 11 -10.41 3.94 -6.80
C GLU A 11 -11.22 2.75 -6.27
N PHE A 12 -12.32 3.01 -5.56
CA PHE A 12 -13.20 1.97 -5.05
C PHE A 12 -13.86 1.17 -6.18
N TRP A 13 -14.42 1.86 -7.18
CA TRP A 13 -15.06 1.21 -8.31
C TRP A 13 -14.06 0.50 -9.23
N ALA A 14 -12.88 1.07 -9.44
CA ALA A 14 -11.80 0.38 -10.14
C ALA A 14 -11.38 -0.92 -9.42
N PHE A 15 -11.30 -0.90 -8.08
CA PHE A 15 -11.09 -2.13 -7.31
C PHE A 15 -12.24 -3.11 -7.47
N HIS A 16 -13.49 -2.63 -7.42
CA HIS A 16 -14.68 -3.46 -7.58
C HIS A 16 -14.71 -4.21 -8.93
N GLU A 17 -14.38 -3.53 -10.04
CA GLU A 17 -14.28 -4.13 -11.37
C GLU A 17 -13.26 -5.28 -11.43
N HIS A 18 -12.19 -5.19 -10.64
CA HIS A 18 -11.11 -6.18 -10.59
C HIS A 18 -11.19 -7.10 -9.37
N ALA A 19 -12.22 -6.98 -8.53
CA ALA A 19 -12.28 -7.67 -7.25
C ALA A 19 -12.31 -9.19 -7.42
N ARG A 20 -13.08 -9.71 -8.38
CA ARG A 20 -13.19 -11.15 -8.63
C ARG A 20 -11.84 -11.79 -9.03
N PRO A 21 -11.13 -11.32 -10.07
CA PRO A 21 -9.81 -11.87 -10.40
C PRO A 21 -8.78 -11.62 -9.29
N TYR A 22 -8.85 -10.48 -8.60
CA TYR A 22 -7.99 -10.18 -7.46
C TYR A 22 -8.14 -11.21 -6.32
N PHE A 23 -9.37 -11.48 -5.86
CA PHE A 23 -9.60 -12.44 -4.79
C PHE A 23 -9.29 -13.87 -5.23
N ALA A 24 -9.46 -14.20 -6.51
CA ALA A 24 -8.97 -15.48 -7.05
C ALA A 24 -7.44 -15.57 -6.97
N PHE A 25 -6.71 -14.52 -7.34
CA PHE A 25 -5.25 -14.45 -7.19
C PHE A 25 -4.83 -14.63 -5.72
N VAL A 26 -5.43 -13.87 -4.79
CA VAL A 26 -5.10 -13.94 -3.36
C VAL A 26 -5.38 -15.34 -2.80
N ARG A 27 -6.50 -15.96 -3.17
CA ARG A 27 -6.86 -17.32 -2.72
C ARG A 27 -5.91 -18.38 -3.30
N ASN A 28 -5.52 -18.24 -4.55
CA ASN A 28 -4.72 -19.24 -5.26
C ASN A 28 -3.21 -19.07 -5.02
N THR A 29 -2.78 -17.94 -4.44
CA THR A 29 -1.38 -17.71 -4.05
C THR A 29 -1.14 -18.34 -2.68
N PRO A 30 -0.35 -19.42 -2.58
CA PRO A 30 -0.03 -20.03 -1.30
C PRO A 30 0.66 -19.03 -0.38
N SER A 31 0.47 -19.17 0.93
CA SER A 31 1.21 -18.40 1.94
C SER A 31 2.74 -18.51 1.80
N MET A 32 3.24 -19.55 1.14
CA MET A 32 4.67 -19.77 0.86
C MET A 32 5.18 -19.10 -0.42
N LEU A 33 4.29 -18.60 -1.30
CA LEU A 33 4.67 -17.79 -2.46
C LEU A 33 4.42 -16.32 -2.11
N PRO A 34 5.44 -15.56 -1.72
CA PRO A 34 5.26 -14.18 -1.30
C PRO A 34 4.74 -13.34 -2.47
N SER A 35 3.64 -12.61 -2.23
CA SER A 35 3.19 -11.55 -3.13
C SER A 35 3.45 -10.20 -2.47
N VAL A 36 3.97 -9.26 -3.26
CA VAL A 36 4.13 -7.85 -2.87
C VAL A 36 2.86 -7.03 -3.09
N LEU A 37 1.82 -7.61 -3.71
CA LEU A 37 0.54 -6.93 -3.84
C LEU A 37 -0.12 -6.81 -2.47
N VAL A 38 -0.70 -5.63 -2.24
CA VAL A 38 -1.43 -5.37 -1.01
C VAL A 38 -2.59 -6.34 -0.86
N LYS A 39 -2.80 -6.86 0.35
CA LYS A 39 -3.93 -7.75 0.67
C LYS A 39 -5.10 -6.95 1.22
N VAL A 40 -6.03 -6.59 0.35
CA VAL A 40 -7.33 -6.03 0.68
C VAL A 40 -8.21 -7.16 1.22
N LEU A 41 -8.74 -6.95 2.42
CA LEU A 41 -9.57 -7.90 3.14
C LEU A 41 -11.05 -7.62 2.90
N CYS A 42 -11.43 -6.35 2.85
CA CYS A 42 -12.78 -5.93 2.57
C CYS A 42 -12.85 -4.49 2.05
N ALA A 43 -13.95 -4.18 1.37
CA ALA A 43 -14.27 -2.88 0.81
C ALA A 43 -15.67 -2.48 1.26
N PHE A 44 -15.79 -1.32 1.92
CA PHE A 44 -17.04 -0.81 2.47
C PHE A 44 -17.43 0.52 1.82
N HIS A 45 -18.73 0.66 1.56
CA HIS A 45 -19.36 1.95 1.32
C HIS A 45 -20.19 2.29 2.56
N VAL A 46 -19.81 3.37 3.25
CA VAL A 46 -20.45 3.82 4.48
C VAL A 46 -21.23 5.07 4.17
N GLU A 47 -22.54 5.04 4.40
CA GLU A 47 -23.41 6.20 4.31
C GLU A 47 -23.85 6.63 5.71
N TYR A 48 -23.76 7.91 6.00
CA TYR A 48 -24.28 8.50 7.23
C TYR A 48 -25.24 9.64 6.91
N ARG A 49 -26.37 9.63 7.62
CA ARG A 49 -27.43 10.63 7.50
C ARG A 49 -27.47 11.44 8.78
N SER A 50 -27.42 12.77 8.66
CA SER A 50 -27.60 13.66 9.82
C SER A 50 -28.97 13.45 10.46
N ALA A 51 -29.08 13.70 11.78
CA ALA A 51 -30.33 13.61 12.53
C ALA A 51 -31.46 14.44 11.90
N ASP A 52 -31.11 15.58 11.31
CA ASP A 52 -32.05 16.49 10.65
C ASP A 52 -32.40 16.06 9.21
N LYS A 53 -31.91 14.90 8.76
CA LYS A 53 -32.08 14.31 7.41
C LYS A 53 -31.70 15.22 6.22
N MET A 54 -31.12 16.39 6.45
CA MET A 54 -30.79 17.38 5.40
C MET A 54 -29.50 17.07 4.64
N LYS A 55 -28.56 16.34 5.24
CA LYS A 55 -27.29 15.96 4.60
C LYS A 55 -27.07 14.46 4.74
N THR A 56 -26.87 13.81 3.60
CA THR A 56 -26.29 12.48 3.49
C THR A 56 -24.86 12.66 3.03
N GLN A 57 -23.93 12.01 3.73
CA GLN A 57 -22.54 11.93 3.34
C GLN A 57 -22.15 10.47 3.23
N SER A 58 -21.27 10.17 2.28
CA SER A 58 -20.80 8.81 2.08
C SER A 58 -19.29 8.75 1.95
N GLN A 59 -18.74 7.60 2.31
CA GLN A 59 -17.32 7.32 2.29
C GLN A 59 -17.07 5.91 1.74
N HIS A 60 -15.99 5.78 0.99
CA HIS A 60 -15.49 4.48 0.53
C HIS A 60 -14.23 4.14 1.31
N VAL A 61 -14.21 2.96 1.91
CA VAL A 61 -13.11 2.51 2.78
C VAL A 61 -12.65 1.13 2.35
N LEU A 62 -11.34 0.96 2.19
CA LEU A 62 -10.70 -0.35 2.04
C LEU A 62 -10.03 -0.74 3.35
N VAL A 63 -10.19 -1.99 3.76
CA VAL A 63 -9.42 -2.58 4.86
C VAL A 63 -8.39 -3.52 4.27
N GLN A 64 -7.14 -3.36 4.68
CA GLN A 64 -6.01 -4.13 4.14
C GLN A 64 -5.03 -4.53 5.24
N GLU A 65 -4.16 -5.50 4.94
CA GLU A 65 -3.03 -5.83 5.83
C GLU A 65 -2.10 -4.63 5.98
N ASN A 66 -1.62 -4.41 7.21
CA ASN A 66 -0.58 -3.41 7.47
C ASN A 66 0.79 -4.09 7.36
N LEU A 67 1.58 -3.68 6.35
CA LEU A 67 2.91 -4.20 6.06
C LEU A 67 3.87 -4.11 7.25
N PHE A 68 3.73 -3.08 8.08
CA PHE A 68 4.65 -2.79 9.19
C PHE A 68 4.14 -3.29 10.54
N PHE A 69 3.04 -4.04 10.57
CA PHE A 69 2.48 -4.48 11.84
C PHE A 69 3.42 -5.45 12.57
N GLY A 70 3.78 -5.11 13.81
CA GLY A 70 4.67 -5.93 14.64
C GLY A 70 6.16 -5.77 14.31
N HIS A 71 6.52 -4.84 13.41
CA HIS A 71 7.90 -4.55 13.05
C HIS A 71 8.31 -3.15 13.56
N ASN A 72 9.57 -3.02 13.98
CA ASN A 72 10.17 -1.71 14.22
C ASN A 72 10.83 -1.23 12.93
N VAL A 73 10.30 -0.16 12.34
CA VAL A 73 10.74 0.36 11.04
C VAL A 73 11.67 1.55 11.29
N SER A 74 12.96 1.35 11.02
CA SER A 74 13.97 2.41 11.17
C SER A 74 13.99 3.41 10.02
N ARG A 75 13.46 3.03 8.86
CA ARG A 75 13.38 3.86 7.65
C ARG A 75 12.23 3.40 6.76
N MET A 76 11.43 4.34 6.27
CA MET A 76 10.40 4.09 5.27
C MET A 76 10.85 4.60 3.90
N CYS A 77 10.60 3.81 2.86
CA CYS A 77 10.92 4.18 1.48
C CYS A 77 9.67 4.09 0.60
N ASP A 78 9.37 5.13 -0.18
CA ASP A 78 8.50 5.03 -1.35
C ASP A 78 9.41 4.96 -2.57
N LEU A 79 9.39 3.85 -3.31
CA LEU A 79 10.24 3.60 -4.48
C LEU A 79 9.39 3.36 -5.73
N LYS A 80 9.74 4.02 -6.84
CA LYS A 80 9.00 3.93 -8.12
C LYS A 80 9.89 3.65 -9.32
N GLY A 81 11.21 3.61 -9.14
CA GLY A 81 12.19 3.39 -10.20
C GLY A 81 12.29 4.55 -11.20
N ALA A 82 11.73 5.72 -10.86
CA ALA A 82 11.69 6.89 -11.74
C ALA A 82 12.72 7.94 -11.32
N HIS A 83 13.28 8.68 -12.28
CA HIS A 83 14.23 9.76 -12.01
C HIS A 83 13.59 11.12 -11.73
N ARG A 84 12.34 11.37 -12.16
CA ARG A 84 11.69 12.70 -12.01
C ARG A 84 10.85 12.75 -10.74
N ASN A 85 10.96 13.85 -9.99
CA ASN A 85 10.21 14.10 -8.74
C ASN A 85 10.39 13.01 -7.67
N ARG A 86 11.60 12.42 -7.60
CA ARG A 86 11.95 11.39 -6.61
C ARG A 86 13.15 11.80 -5.74
N GLY A 87 13.46 13.08 -5.69
CA GLY A 87 14.27 13.71 -4.65
C GLY A 87 13.39 14.59 -3.78
N GLY A 88 13.36 14.33 -2.47
CA GLY A 88 12.74 15.18 -1.46
C GLY A 88 13.77 15.71 -0.46
N GLU A 89 13.31 16.52 0.50
CA GLU A 89 14.14 16.90 1.65
C GLU A 89 14.49 15.65 2.48
N ASP A 90 15.75 15.57 2.93
CA ASP A 90 16.28 14.42 3.66
C ASP A 90 15.65 14.24 5.07
N ASP A 91 14.96 15.27 5.58
CA ASP A 91 14.24 15.25 6.86
C ASP A 91 12.82 14.62 6.76
N ASN A 92 12.39 14.17 5.58
CA ASN A 92 11.12 13.46 5.46
C ASN A 92 11.16 12.09 6.13
N GLU A 93 10.11 11.74 6.87
CA GLU A 93 9.95 10.41 7.48
C GLU A 93 9.96 9.27 6.45
N THR A 94 9.63 9.58 5.19
CA THR A 94 9.66 8.63 4.06
C THR A 94 10.61 9.12 2.99
N VAL A 95 11.66 8.33 2.72
CA VAL A 95 12.64 8.63 1.67
C VAL A 95 12.17 8.15 0.31
N LEU A 96 12.60 8.86 -0.75
CA LEU A 96 12.30 8.53 -2.14
C LEU A 96 13.51 7.90 -2.84
N ASP A 97 13.38 7.59 -4.13
CA ASP A 97 14.40 6.86 -4.91
C ASP A 97 15.78 7.53 -4.88
N GLU A 98 15.86 8.86 -5.05
CA GLU A 98 17.16 9.56 -5.04
C GLU A 98 17.76 9.63 -3.64
N ASN A 99 16.94 9.84 -2.61
CA ASN A 99 17.40 9.87 -1.23
C ASN A 99 17.96 8.50 -0.83
N LEU A 100 17.29 7.41 -1.23
CA LEU A 100 17.80 6.05 -0.99
C LEU A 100 19.10 5.80 -1.76
N PHE A 101 19.18 6.22 -3.02
CA PHE A 101 20.39 6.07 -3.83
C PHE A 101 21.58 6.79 -3.21
N ARG A 102 21.41 8.05 -2.80
CA ARG A 102 22.44 8.83 -2.12
C ARG A 102 22.82 8.23 -0.77
N ALA A 103 21.83 7.82 0.03
CA ALA A 103 22.07 7.24 1.35
C ALA A 103 22.78 5.87 1.30
N ASN A 104 22.81 5.21 0.14
CA ASN A 104 23.53 3.95 -0.07
C ASN A 104 24.76 4.12 -0.97
N ASP A 105 25.22 5.36 -1.22
CA ASP A 105 26.35 5.69 -2.10
C ASP A 105 26.27 5.02 -3.48
N GLY A 106 25.06 4.82 -3.99
CA GLY A 106 24.79 4.14 -5.26
C GLY A 106 25.00 2.63 -5.25
N TYR A 107 25.37 2.02 -4.12
CA TYR A 107 25.43 0.57 -3.98
C TYR A 107 24.01 -0.03 -3.97
N PRO A 108 23.85 -1.33 -4.29
CA PRO A 108 22.57 -2.02 -4.14
C PRO A 108 22.27 -2.36 -2.68
N LEU A 109 21.01 -2.62 -2.37
CA LEU A 109 20.64 -3.24 -1.09
C LEU A 109 21.13 -4.68 -1.06
N LEU A 110 21.98 -5.00 -0.08
CA LEU A 110 22.59 -6.31 0.05
C LEU A 110 21.57 -7.32 0.60
N LEU A 111 21.26 -8.33 -0.21
CA LEU A 111 20.44 -9.48 0.13
C LEU A 111 21.22 -10.75 -0.19
N SER A 112 20.92 -11.84 0.52
CA SER A 112 21.46 -13.16 0.15
C SER A 112 20.94 -13.60 -1.22
N GLU A 113 21.71 -14.42 -1.94
CA GLU A 113 21.28 -14.93 -3.25
C GLU A 113 19.98 -15.73 -3.17
N ALA A 114 19.77 -16.47 -2.08
CA ALA A 114 18.52 -17.19 -1.84
C ALA A 114 17.32 -16.23 -1.70
N ALA A 115 17.49 -15.07 -1.04
CA ALA A 115 16.41 -14.10 -0.87
C ALA A 115 16.08 -13.35 -2.17
N LYS A 116 17.05 -13.19 -3.08
CA LYS A 116 16.82 -12.57 -4.41
C LYS A 116 16.08 -13.48 -5.39
N GLN A 117 16.10 -14.79 -5.16
CA GLN A 117 15.48 -15.81 -6.02
C GLN A 117 14.03 -16.16 -5.63
N GLN A 118 13.52 -15.58 -4.53
CA GLN A 118 12.12 -15.69 -4.10
C GLN A 118 11.26 -14.62 -4.78
#